data_AF-A0A8T6SD54-F1
#
_entry.id   AF-A0A8T6SD54-F1
#
_cell.length_a   1.000
_cell.length_b   1.000
_cell.length_c   1.000
_cell.angle_alpha   90.00
_cell.angle_beta   90.00
_cell.angle_gamma   90.00
#
_symmetry.space_group_name_H-M   'P 1'
#
loop_
_entity.id
_entity.type
_entity.pdbx_description
1 polymer ?
#
loop_
_entity_poly.entity_id
_entity_poly.type
_entity_poly.pdbx_seq_one_letter_code
_entity_poly.pdbx_strand_id
1 'polypeptide(L)'
;EVVIQAKKIAEKYGKPVNLEWVYDGKEIYWLQLREITTIRNINLYSNKISKEFMPGIIKPLIWSVNIPVVNTSWKKLFMELIGKDAKDIDINNLAKPFYYRAYFNMGVVGDIFELLGMPRESVELLMGIELAGSERPKFKPGARTFKYIPRMVLFAIKKSMYAKEIEKFLVSQRKKYDFFNSLNIEKLNERETLECIDELIEANKEASYFNIITQLLMGFYNTMLKRQLDKVGVNIEEVDFAKAKEKLRDIDPSYHLSVLHDKYDELPRELRRKIQKMSYQSFLESLEAREFRKEFEIFLSKFGHLSDSGNDFSKTTWRETPELILKMIMDCSKPER
;
A
#
# COMPACT_ATOMS: atom_id res chain seq x y z
N GLU A 1 -24.25 -33.81 9.69
CA GLU A 1 -24.66 -33.63 11.09
C GLU A 1 -23.54 -33.13 12.02
N VAL A 2 -22.51 -33.95 12.31
CA VAL A 2 -21.39 -33.60 13.23
C VAL A 2 -20.80 -32.21 12.98
N VAL A 3 -20.44 -31.89 11.73
CA VAL A 3 -19.82 -30.60 11.37
C VAL A 3 -20.74 -29.40 11.64
N ILE A 4 -22.03 -29.53 11.34
CA ILE A 4 -23.02 -28.45 11.53
C ILE A 4 -23.25 -28.21 13.02
N GLN A 5 -23.40 -29.28 13.80
CA GLN A 5 -23.54 -29.20 15.25
C GLN A 5 -22.27 -28.65 15.92
N ALA A 6 -21.09 -29.09 15.49
CA ALA A 6 -19.80 -28.58 15.97
C ALA A 6 -19.66 -27.06 15.70
N LYS A 7 -20.03 -26.59 14.51
CA LYS A 7 -20.04 -25.15 14.18
C LYS A 7 -20.99 -24.36 15.09
N LYS A 8 -22.21 -24.87 15.32
CA LYS A 8 -23.16 -24.24 16.26
C LYS A 8 -22.63 -24.21 17.70
N ILE A 9 -21.98 -25.28 18.15
CA ILE A 9 -21.35 -25.35 19.48
C ILE A 9 -20.22 -24.31 19.58
N ALA A 10 -19.35 -24.23 18.58
CA ALA A 10 -18.27 -23.25 18.53
C ALA A 10 -18.78 -21.80 18.53
N GLU A 11 -19.82 -21.50 17.73
CA GLU A 11 -20.47 -20.19 17.69
C GLU A 11 -21.08 -19.81 19.04
N LYS A 12 -21.78 -20.75 19.70
CA LYS A 12 -22.39 -20.52 21.02
C LYS A 12 -21.35 -20.36 22.12
N TYR A 13 -20.24 -21.09 22.04
CA TYR A 13 -19.12 -20.98 22.98
C TYR A 13 -18.26 -19.73 22.75
N GLY A 14 -18.29 -19.17 21.54
CA GLY A 14 -17.59 -17.95 21.16
C GLY A 14 -16.07 -18.11 21.03
N LYS A 15 -15.56 -19.35 20.94
CA LYS A 15 -14.13 -19.67 20.82
C LYS A 15 -13.92 -20.94 19.99
N PRO A 16 -12.73 -21.15 19.41
CA PRO A 16 -12.36 -22.43 18.81
C PRO A 16 -12.40 -23.56 19.85
N VAL A 17 -13.10 -24.64 19.53
CA VAL A 17 -13.32 -25.79 20.43
C VAL A 17 -12.79 -27.08 19.82
N ASN A 18 -12.21 -27.91 20.69
CA ASN A 18 -11.99 -29.33 20.45
C ASN A 18 -13.15 -30.08 21.09
N LEU A 19 -13.81 -30.94 20.33
CA LEU A 19 -15.01 -31.65 20.73
C LEU A 19 -14.81 -33.16 20.59
N GLU A 20 -15.06 -33.89 21.66
CA GLU A 20 -15.11 -35.35 21.65
C GLU A 20 -16.57 -35.80 21.58
N TRP A 21 -16.84 -36.78 20.71
CA TRP A 21 -18.19 -37.28 20.47
C TRP A 21 -18.20 -38.78 20.21
N VAL A 22 -19.35 -39.40 20.40
CA VAL A 22 -19.63 -40.80 20.09
C VAL A 22 -20.94 -40.91 19.34
N TYR A 23 -21.09 -41.96 18.53
CA TYR A 23 -22.30 -42.27 17.79
C TYR A 23 -22.79 -43.66 18.20
N ASP A 24 -24.04 -43.78 18.65
CA ASP A 24 -24.63 -45.02 19.14
C ASP A 24 -25.36 -45.84 18.06
N GLY A 25 -25.33 -45.37 16.80
CA GLY A 25 -26.09 -45.96 15.70
C GLY A 25 -27.42 -45.26 15.40
N LYS A 26 -27.86 -44.30 16.22
CA LYS A 26 -29.05 -43.47 16.00
C LYS A 26 -28.73 -41.98 16.13
N GLU A 27 -28.04 -41.57 17.19
CA GLU A 27 -27.77 -40.18 17.53
C GLU A 27 -26.30 -39.94 17.90
N ILE A 28 -25.87 -38.67 17.76
CA ILE A 28 -24.53 -38.22 18.14
C ILE A 28 -24.58 -37.66 19.56
N TYR A 29 -23.69 -38.15 20.41
CA TYR A 29 -23.52 -37.66 21.78
C TYR A 29 -22.20 -36.91 21.91
N TRP A 30 -22.26 -35.67 22.40
CA TRP A 30 -21.08 -34.85 22.69
C TRP A 30 -20.61 -35.14 24.12
N LEU A 31 -19.40 -35.66 24.25
CA LEU A 31 -18.85 -36.15 25.53
C LEU A 31 -17.97 -35.11 26.21
N GLN A 32 -17.20 -34.34 25.42
CA GLN A 32 -16.28 -33.36 25.98
C GLN A 32 -16.15 -32.13 25.08
N LEU A 33 -16.07 -30.96 25.71
CA LEU A 33 -15.73 -29.68 25.09
C LEU A 33 -14.48 -29.12 25.75
N ARG A 34 -13.44 -28.82 24.96
CA ARG A 34 -12.24 -28.09 25.39
C ARG A 34 -12.00 -26.89 24.49
N GLU A 35 -11.54 -25.78 25.04
CA GLU A 35 -11.03 -24.66 24.25
C GLU A 35 -9.70 -25.05 23.59
N ILE A 36 -9.52 -24.73 22.30
CA ILE A 36 -8.21 -24.86 21.65
C ILE A 36 -7.37 -23.64 22.03
N THR A 37 -6.61 -23.76 23.12
CA THR A 37 -5.78 -22.67 23.65
C THR A 37 -4.54 -22.40 22.80
N THR A 38 -4.05 -23.40 22.04
CA THR A 38 -2.87 -23.28 21.18
C THR A 38 -3.07 -22.31 20.02
N ILE A 39 -4.30 -22.13 19.52
CA ILE A 39 -4.59 -21.24 18.37
C ILE A 39 -4.47 -19.76 18.75
N ARG A 40 -4.73 -19.39 20.02
CA ARG A 40 -4.76 -17.98 20.46
C ARG A 40 -3.40 -17.28 20.47
N ASN A 41 -2.30 -18.04 20.48
CA ASN A 41 -0.94 -17.51 20.50
C ASN A 41 -0.16 -17.81 19.22
N ILE A 42 -0.83 -18.25 18.15
CA ILE A 42 -0.16 -18.42 16.85
C ILE A 42 -0.08 -17.06 16.19
N ASN A 43 1.13 -16.50 16.13
CA ASN A 43 1.40 -15.37 15.24
C ASN A 43 1.16 -15.82 13.80
N LEU A 44 0.04 -15.40 13.22
CA LEU A 44 -0.28 -15.66 11.82
C LEU A 44 0.49 -14.65 10.96
N TYR A 45 1.47 -15.13 10.21
CA TYR A 45 2.25 -14.31 9.31
C TYR A 45 1.74 -14.46 7.87
N SER A 46 1.37 -13.35 7.23
CA SER A 46 0.90 -13.30 5.84
C SER A 46 1.84 -12.44 5.00
N ASN A 47 2.14 -12.89 3.79
CA ASN A 47 2.87 -12.10 2.80
C ASN A 47 1.97 -11.50 1.73
N LYS A 48 0.63 -11.57 1.85
CA LYS A 48 -0.26 -11.01 0.82
C LYS A 48 -0.07 -9.49 0.68
N ILE A 49 -0.16 -8.76 1.79
CA ILE A 49 0.12 -7.31 1.82
C ILE A 49 1.57 -7.06 1.39
N SER A 50 2.52 -7.81 1.95
CA SER A 50 3.94 -7.61 1.65
C SER A 50 4.29 -7.84 0.19
N LYS A 51 3.64 -8.77 -0.52
CA LYS A 51 3.88 -9.01 -1.95
C LYS A 51 3.49 -7.81 -2.82
N GLU A 52 2.44 -7.09 -2.46
CA GLU A 52 2.01 -5.90 -3.20
C GLU A 52 2.95 -4.71 -2.97
N PHE A 53 3.41 -4.49 -1.73
CA PHE A 53 4.19 -3.30 -1.39
C PHE A 53 5.71 -3.50 -1.38
N MET A 54 6.17 -4.71 -1.09
CA MET A 54 7.59 -5.08 -0.97
C MET A 54 7.81 -6.45 -1.63
N PRO A 55 7.64 -6.56 -2.96
CA PRO A 55 7.75 -7.83 -3.66
C PRO A 55 9.18 -8.38 -3.62
N GLY A 56 9.29 -9.71 -3.62
CA GLY A 56 10.56 -10.41 -3.78
C GLY A 56 11.45 -10.46 -2.53
N ILE A 57 12.76 -10.46 -2.74
CA ILE A 57 13.78 -10.58 -1.70
C ILE A 57 14.17 -9.18 -1.22
N ILE A 58 13.99 -8.93 0.07
CA ILE A 58 14.26 -7.66 0.75
C ILE A 58 15.66 -7.68 1.32
N LYS A 59 16.52 -6.81 0.81
CA LYS A 59 17.89 -6.65 1.31
C LYS A 59 17.87 -6.07 2.74
N PRO A 60 18.88 -6.39 3.59
CA PRO A 60 18.92 -5.92 4.98
C PRO A 60 18.77 -4.40 5.14
N LEU A 61 19.41 -3.60 4.28
CA LEU A 61 19.32 -2.14 4.32
C LEU A 61 17.90 -1.62 4.00
N ILE A 62 17.22 -2.26 3.04
CA ILE A 62 15.83 -1.92 2.68
C ILE A 62 14.92 -2.24 3.87
N TRP A 63 15.14 -3.40 4.49
CA TRP A 63 14.39 -3.83 5.68
C TRP A 63 14.56 -2.84 6.85
N SER A 64 15.80 -2.44 7.15
CA SER A 64 16.10 -1.55 8.29
C SER A 64 15.50 -0.15 8.15
N VAL A 65 15.22 0.31 6.93
CA VAL A 65 14.61 1.62 6.67
C VAL A 65 13.08 1.53 6.57
N ASN A 66 12.55 0.66 5.72
CA ASN A 66 11.12 0.69 5.39
C ASN A 66 10.23 0.13 6.50
N ILE A 67 10.67 -0.93 7.16
CA ILE A 67 9.81 -1.62 8.14
C ILE A 67 9.54 -0.73 9.36
N PRO A 68 10.54 -0.04 9.96
CA PRO A 68 10.27 0.92 11.01
C PRO A 68 9.32 2.05 10.58
N VAL A 69 9.47 2.57 9.35
CA VAL A 69 8.60 3.62 8.80
C VAL A 69 7.14 3.16 8.73
N VAL A 70 6.89 1.99 8.14
CA VAL A 70 5.54 1.44 7.96
C VAL A 70 4.93 1.00 9.29
N ASN A 71 5.68 0.30 10.14
CA ASN A 71 5.15 -0.21 11.41
C ASN A 71 4.87 0.92 12.41
N THR A 72 5.63 2.01 12.37
CA THR A 72 5.34 3.22 13.18
C THR A 72 4.01 3.84 12.78
N SER A 73 3.74 3.92 11.48
CA SER A 73 2.48 4.43 10.93
C SER A 73 1.27 3.56 11.30
N TRP A 74 1.41 2.23 11.24
CA TRP A 74 0.39 1.30 11.74
C TRP A 74 0.13 1.47 13.23
N LYS A 75 1.19 1.55 14.05
CA LYS A 75 1.03 1.83 15.49
C LYS A 75 0.33 3.15 15.74
N LYS A 76 0.65 4.21 14.98
CA LYS A 76 -0.04 5.50 15.08
C LYS A 76 -1.55 5.38 14.76
N LEU A 77 -1.92 4.63 13.72
CA LEU A 77 -3.32 4.34 13.41
C LEU A 77 -4.02 3.59 14.56
N PHE A 78 -3.38 2.54 15.09
CA PHE A 78 -3.95 1.80 16.23
C PHE A 78 -4.09 2.67 17.48
N MET A 79 -3.12 3.54 17.76
CA MET A 79 -3.22 4.53 18.84
C MET A 79 -4.41 5.48 18.67
N GLU A 80 -4.76 5.88 17.45
CA GLU A 80 -5.96 6.70 17.20
C GLU A 80 -7.26 5.90 17.46
N LEU A 81 -7.30 4.63 17.06
CA LEU A 81 -8.50 3.78 17.15
C LEU A 81 -8.75 3.25 18.57
N ILE A 82 -7.75 2.67 19.24
CA ILE A 82 -7.90 1.99 20.55
C ILE A 82 -7.18 2.70 21.70
N GLY A 83 -6.47 3.81 21.43
CA GLY A 83 -5.86 4.63 22.47
C GLY A 83 -4.75 3.93 23.22
N LYS A 84 -4.75 4.01 24.56
CA LYS A 84 -3.69 3.46 25.42
C LYS A 84 -3.51 1.95 25.26
N ASP A 85 -4.54 1.23 24.82
CA ASP A 85 -4.48 -0.22 24.63
C ASP A 85 -3.59 -0.59 23.42
N ALA A 86 -3.25 0.37 22.54
CA ALA A 86 -2.25 0.20 21.48
C ALA A 86 -0.81 0.52 21.93
N LYS A 87 -0.61 1.06 23.15
CA LYS A 87 0.71 1.54 23.60
C LYS A 87 1.72 0.40 23.71
N ASP A 88 1.23 -0.75 24.18
CA ASP A 88 2.01 -1.97 24.41
C ASP A 88 2.22 -2.81 23.14
N ILE A 89 1.68 -2.37 22.00
CA ILE A 89 1.97 -3.00 20.71
C ILE A 89 3.43 -2.70 20.37
N ASP A 90 4.25 -3.74 20.36
CA ASP A 90 5.60 -3.67 19.84
C ASP A 90 5.56 -3.57 18.31
N ILE A 91 6.10 -2.48 17.78
CA ILE A 91 6.20 -2.24 16.33
C ILE A 91 7.02 -3.33 15.64
N ASN A 92 7.98 -3.93 16.34
CA ASN A 92 8.83 -4.99 15.79
C ASN A 92 8.09 -6.31 15.64
N ASN A 93 6.95 -6.49 16.32
CA ASN A 93 6.11 -7.67 16.21
C ASN A 93 5.07 -7.57 15.10
N LEU A 94 4.90 -6.41 14.46
CA LEU A 94 3.94 -6.20 13.37
C LEU A 94 4.39 -6.79 12.04
N ALA A 95 5.71 -6.94 11.83
CA ALA A 95 6.25 -7.57 10.64
C ALA A 95 7.51 -8.36 10.98
N LYS A 96 7.73 -9.49 10.29
CA LYS A 96 8.92 -10.32 10.47
C LYS A 96 9.49 -10.74 9.12
N PRO A 97 10.83 -10.79 8.97
CA PRO A 97 11.43 -11.34 7.77
C PRO A 97 11.52 -12.86 7.90
N PHE A 98 11.06 -13.57 6.87
CA PHE A 98 11.33 -15.00 6.71
C PHE A 98 12.02 -15.22 5.37
N TYR A 99 13.23 -15.77 5.38
CA TYR A 99 14.03 -15.99 4.16
C TYR A 99 14.13 -14.73 3.28
N TYR A 100 14.42 -13.59 3.91
CA TYR A 100 14.48 -12.27 3.27
C TYR A 100 13.18 -11.83 2.58
N ARG A 101 12.02 -12.34 2.98
CA ARG A 101 10.71 -11.85 2.54
C ARG A 101 9.97 -11.26 3.71
N ALA A 102 9.24 -10.17 3.48
CA ALA A 102 8.43 -9.53 4.50
C ALA A 102 7.12 -10.29 4.72
N TYR A 103 6.75 -10.47 5.98
CA TYR A 103 5.46 -10.99 6.38
C TYR A 103 4.88 -10.11 7.49
N PHE A 104 3.64 -9.67 7.32
CA PHE A 104 2.91 -8.97 8.37
C PHE A 104 2.29 -9.97 9.34
N ASN A 105 2.33 -9.63 10.62
CA ASN A 105 1.68 -10.38 11.68
C ASN A 105 0.18 -10.06 11.71
N MET A 106 -0.57 -10.84 10.93
CA MET A 106 -2.02 -10.78 10.85
C MET A 106 -2.70 -11.27 12.13
N GLY A 107 -1.97 -11.93 13.02
CA GLY A 107 -2.42 -12.19 14.39
C GLY A 107 -2.73 -10.88 15.10
N VAL A 108 -1.69 -10.07 15.32
CA VAL A 108 -1.77 -8.78 16.03
C VAL A 108 -2.70 -7.80 15.33
N VAL A 109 -2.57 -7.64 14.01
CA VAL A 109 -3.43 -6.71 13.24
C VAL A 109 -4.88 -7.17 13.29
N GLY A 110 -5.13 -8.47 13.08
CA GLY A 110 -6.47 -9.04 13.11
C GLY A 110 -7.14 -8.92 14.48
N ASP A 111 -6.41 -9.14 15.57
CA ASP A 111 -6.94 -9.03 16.94
C ASP A 111 -7.41 -7.60 17.24
N ILE A 112 -6.70 -6.57 16.74
CA ILE A 112 -7.10 -5.17 16.91
C ILE A 112 -8.37 -4.86 16.12
N PHE A 113 -8.47 -5.34 14.87
CA PHE A 113 -9.68 -5.15 14.07
C PHE A 113 -10.88 -5.90 14.67
N GLU A 114 -10.68 -7.11 15.18
CA GLU A 114 -11.70 -7.87 15.90
C GLU A 114 -12.17 -7.17 17.17
N LEU A 115 -11.25 -6.58 17.93
CA LEU A 115 -11.57 -5.77 19.11
C LEU A 115 -12.48 -4.58 18.77
N LEU A 116 -12.28 -4.00 17.59
CA LEU A 116 -13.10 -2.93 17.03
C LEU A 116 -14.41 -3.43 16.40
N GLY A 117 -14.72 -4.73 16.48
CA GLY A 117 -15.94 -5.33 15.92
C GLY A 117 -15.87 -5.58 14.41
N MET A 118 -14.69 -5.39 13.81
CA MET A 118 -14.44 -5.64 12.39
C MET A 118 -13.90 -7.06 12.17
N PRO A 119 -14.13 -7.66 11.01
CA PRO A 119 -13.48 -8.93 10.63
C PRO A 119 -11.95 -8.83 10.67
N ARG A 120 -11.26 -9.94 10.99
CA ARG A 120 -9.79 -9.97 11.07
C ARG A 120 -9.13 -9.67 9.72
N GLU A 121 -9.81 -10.00 8.63
CA GLU A 121 -9.36 -9.82 7.25
C GLU A 121 -9.69 -8.42 6.68
N SER A 122 -10.27 -7.52 7.49
CA SER A 122 -10.72 -6.19 7.03
C SER A 122 -9.62 -5.35 6.42
N VAL A 123 -8.38 -5.48 6.90
CA VAL A 123 -7.24 -4.74 6.32
C VAL A 123 -6.97 -5.20 4.90
N GLU A 124 -6.89 -6.52 4.66
CA GLU A 124 -6.66 -7.06 3.32
C GLU A 124 -7.77 -6.60 2.36
N LEU A 125 -9.04 -6.65 2.81
CA LEU A 125 -10.18 -6.19 2.03
C LEU A 125 -10.12 -4.68 1.72
N LEU A 126 -9.82 -3.84 2.71
CA LEU A 126 -9.73 -2.38 2.53
C LEU A 126 -8.52 -1.98 1.67
N MET A 127 -7.47 -2.78 1.65
CA MET A 127 -6.33 -2.58 0.75
C MET A 127 -6.59 -3.14 -0.66
N GLY A 128 -7.76 -3.71 -0.93
CA GLY A 128 -8.13 -4.25 -2.24
C GLY A 128 -7.45 -5.57 -2.59
N ILE A 129 -6.87 -6.26 -1.60
CA ILE A 129 -6.20 -7.54 -1.78
C ILE A 129 -7.28 -8.63 -1.74
N GLU A 130 -7.50 -9.32 -2.86
CA GLU A 130 -8.57 -10.30 -2.99
C GLU A 130 -8.49 -11.41 -1.93
N LEU A 131 -9.61 -11.65 -1.26
CA LEU A 131 -9.85 -12.88 -0.51
C LEU A 131 -10.60 -13.84 -1.43
N ALA A 132 -9.90 -14.84 -1.96
CA ALA A 132 -10.53 -16.02 -2.52
C ALA A 132 -11.29 -16.74 -1.38
N GLY A 133 -12.62 -16.55 -1.31
CA GLY A 133 -13.45 -17.23 -0.31
C GLY A 133 -14.77 -16.53 -0.01
N SER A 134 -15.85 -17.30 -0.12
CA SER A 134 -17.25 -16.98 0.10
C SER A 134 -17.58 -16.37 1.47
N GLU A 135 -18.60 -15.49 1.47
CA GLU A 135 -19.18 -14.69 2.57
C GLU A 135 -18.32 -13.51 3.06
N ARG A 136 -18.72 -12.30 2.66
CA ARG A 136 -18.15 -11.05 3.18
C ARG A 136 -18.43 -10.95 4.68
N PRO A 137 -17.42 -10.97 5.54
CA PRO A 137 -17.64 -10.94 6.98
C PRO A 137 -18.22 -9.58 7.38
N LYS A 138 -19.23 -9.60 8.25
CA LYS A 138 -19.99 -8.41 8.67
C LYS A 138 -19.39 -7.80 9.93
N PHE A 139 -19.54 -6.49 10.09
CA PHE A 139 -19.29 -5.81 11.36
C PHE A 139 -20.18 -6.42 12.45
N LYS A 140 -19.56 -6.94 13.51
CA LYS A 140 -20.22 -7.62 14.63
C LYS A 140 -19.62 -7.10 15.94
N PRO A 141 -20.07 -5.95 16.45
CA PRO A 141 -19.50 -5.36 17.66
C PRO A 141 -19.81 -6.24 18.87
N GLY A 142 -18.77 -6.63 19.60
CA GLY A 142 -18.90 -7.29 20.89
C GLY A 142 -19.10 -6.28 22.03
N ALA A 143 -19.41 -6.78 23.24
CA ALA A 143 -19.54 -5.91 24.43
C ALA A 143 -18.27 -5.05 24.69
N ARG A 144 -17.08 -5.59 24.38
CA ARG A 144 -15.79 -4.88 24.51
C ARG A 144 -15.61 -3.77 23.47
N THR A 145 -16.25 -3.90 22.30
CA THR A 145 -16.16 -2.91 21.22
C THR A 145 -16.77 -1.57 21.62
N PHE A 146 -17.83 -1.58 22.45
CA PHE A 146 -18.48 -0.36 22.94
C PHE A 146 -17.54 0.61 23.64
N LYS A 147 -16.48 0.11 24.28
CA LYS A 147 -15.40 0.93 24.88
C LYS A 147 -14.71 1.82 23.84
N TYR A 148 -14.58 1.37 22.59
CA TYR A 148 -13.84 2.05 21.53
C TYR A 148 -14.73 2.85 20.58
N ILE A 149 -16.05 2.64 20.59
CA ILE A 149 -17.00 3.35 19.72
C ILE A 149 -16.81 4.87 19.77
N PRO A 150 -16.70 5.55 20.93
CA PRO A 150 -16.50 7.00 20.95
C PRO A 150 -15.24 7.45 20.19
N ARG A 151 -14.15 6.69 20.30
CA ARG A 151 -12.90 6.95 19.56
C ARG A 151 -13.04 6.68 18.08
N MET A 152 -13.72 5.60 17.70
CA MET A 152 -13.99 5.29 16.29
C MET A 152 -14.86 6.37 15.64
N VAL A 153 -15.87 6.88 16.34
CA VAL A 153 -16.70 8.00 15.87
C VAL A 153 -15.87 9.27 15.71
N LEU A 154 -15.06 9.62 16.71
CA LEU A 154 -14.15 10.77 16.63
C LEU A 154 -13.15 10.63 15.49
N PHE A 155 -12.59 9.43 15.30
CA PHE A 155 -11.71 9.11 14.19
C PHE A 155 -12.44 9.30 12.85
N ALA A 156 -13.65 8.77 12.69
CA ALA A 156 -14.45 8.93 11.47
C ALA A 156 -14.76 10.42 11.18
N ILE A 157 -15.13 11.20 12.20
CA ILE A 157 -15.36 12.65 12.06
C ILE A 157 -14.06 13.36 11.63
N LYS A 158 -12.92 13.01 12.25
CA LYS A 158 -11.62 13.57 11.84
C LYS A 158 -11.31 13.23 10.38
N LYS A 159 -11.57 11.98 9.97
CA LYS A 159 -11.32 11.51 8.60
C LYS A 159 -12.32 12.01 7.57
N SER A 160 -13.49 12.53 7.96
CA SER A 160 -14.37 13.23 7.02
C SER A 160 -13.75 14.57 6.54
N MET A 161 -12.81 15.13 7.30
CA MET A 161 -12.03 16.32 6.91
C MET A 161 -10.68 15.98 6.26
N TYR A 162 -10.42 14.71 5.96
CA TYR A 162 -9.12 14.22 5.50
C TYR A 162 -8.59 14.92 4.24
N ALA A 163 -9.47 15.29 3.30
CA ALA A 163 -9.09 16.00 2.08
C ALA A 163 -8.32 17.30 2.35
N LYS A 164 -8.74 18.09 3.35
CA LYS A 164 -8.04 19.32 3.73
C LYS A 164 -6.74 19.04 4.49
N GLU A 165 -6.70 17.94 5.25
CA GLU A 165 -5.51 17.52 6.00
C GLU A 165 -4.41 17.09 5.04
N ILE A 166 -4.74 16.29 4.02
CA ILE A 166 -3.77 15.81 3.03
C ILE A 166 -3.25 16.94 2.14
N GLU A 167 -4.07 17.90 1.73
CA GLU A 167 -3.60 19.06 0.94
C GLU A 167 -2.55 19.89 1.70
N LYS A 168 -2.82 20.19 2.98
CA LYS A 168 -1.85 20.89 3.84
C LYS A 168 -0.58 20.08 4.04
N PHE A 169 -0.73 18.77 4.27
CA PHE A 169 0.39 17.86 4.40
C PHE A 169 1.25 17.86 3.12
N LEU A 170 0.66 17.72 1.93
CA LEU A 170 1.40 17.69 0.66
C LEU A 170 2.21 18.98 0.41
N VAL A 171 1.64 20.15 0.72
CA VAL A 171 2.36 21.43 0.58
C VAL A 171 3.54 21.51 1.55
N SER A 172 3.34 21.11 2.81
CA SER A 172 4.40 21.09 3.82
C SER A 172 5.51 20.08 3.48
N GLN A 173 5.11 18.87 3.10
CA GLN A 173 6.01 17.77 2.84
C GLN A 173 6.83 18.00 1.58
N ARG A 174 6.25 18.62 0.54
CA ARG A 174 6.98 19.02 -0.66
C ARG A 174 8.17 19.92 -0.32
N LYS A 175 8.00 20.92 0.54
CA LYS A 175 9.10 21.80 0.96
C LYS A 175 10.22 21.03 1.66
N LYS A 176 9.88 20.03 2.50
CA LYS A 176 10.88 19.18 3.16
C LYS A 176 11.66 18.36 2.12
N TYR A 177 10.99 17.71 1.18
CA TYR A 177 11.67 16.93 0.15
C TYR A 177 12.45 17.78 -0.84
N ASP A 178 11.98 18.99 -1.17
CA ASP A 178 12.72 19.93 -2.02
C ASP A 178 14.03 20.37 -1.35
N PHE A 179 14.05 20.54 -0.02
CA PHE A 179 15.29 20.77 0.73
C PHE A 179 16.27 19.62 0.54
N PHE A 180 15.86 18.37 0.79
CA PHE A 180 16.74 17.21 0.60
C PHE A 180 17.23 17.05 -0.84
N ASN A 181 16.36 17.28 -1.83
CA ASN A 181 16.71 17.24 -3.25
C ASN A 181 17.71 18.34 -3.65
N SER A 182 17.77 19.45 -2.90
CA SER A 182 18.71 20.55 -3.14
C SER A 182 20.08 20.33 -2.51
N LEU A 183 20.23 19.32 -1.64
CA LEU A 183 21.50 19.02 -0.99
C LEU A 183 22.50 18.49 -2.02
N ASN A 184 23.74 19.01 -1.96
CA ASN A 184 24.84 18.41 -2.69
C ASN A 184 25.40 17.25 -1.87
N ILE A 185 24.94 16.04 -2.17
CA ILE A 185 25.29 14.81 -1.46
C ILE A 185 26.80 14.54 -1.52
N GLU A 186 27.50 14.97 -2.58
CA GLU A 186 28.96 14.78 -2.72
C GLU A 186 29.79 15.58 -1.71
N LYS A 187 29.19 16.61 -1.10
CA LYS A 187 29.84 17.46 -0.10
C LYS A 187 29.58 17.03 1.34
N LEU A 188 28.64 16.11 1.56
CA LEU A 188 28.30 15.64 2.89
C LEU A 188 29.40 14.69 3.39
N ASN A 189 29.84 14.89 4.62
CA ASN A 189 30.65 13.89 5.30
C ASN A 189 29.78 12.73 5.83
N GLU A 190 30.41 11.67 6.34
CA GLU A 190 29.71 10.47 6.82
C GLU A 190 28.66 10.78 7.89
N ARG A 191 29.01 11.62 8.86
CA ARG A 191 28.10 11.99 9.96
C ARG A 191 26.91 12.80 9.45
N GLU A 192 27.16 13.80 8.62
CA GLU A 192 26.12 14.63 7.99
C GLU A 192 25.19 13.79 7.11
N THR A 193 25.74 12.77 6.43
CA THR A 193 24.97 11.82 5.63
C THR A 193 24.02 11.00 6.50
N LEU A 194 24.51 10.47 7.63
CA LEU A 194 23.67 9.70 8.56
C LEU A 194 22.59 10.57 9.20
N GLU A 195 22.92 11.80 9.62
CA GLU A 195 21.94 12.75 10.16
C GLU A 195 20.86 13.09 9.12
N CYS A 196 21.24 13.30 7.85
CA CYS A 196 20.30 13.51 6.75
C CYS A 196 19.38 12.29 6.52
N ILE A 197 19.91 11.07 6.60
CA ILE A 197 19.12 9.84 6.49
C ILE A 197 18.10 9.74 7.63
N ASP A 198 18.50 10.04 8.87
CA ASP A 198 17.59 10.01 10.03
C ASP A 198 16.46 11.03 9.88
N GLU A 199 16.75 12.26 9.42
CA GLU A 199 15.73 13.27 9.14
C GLU A 199 14.78 12.85 8.00
N LEU A 200 15.31 12.23 6.94
CA LEU A 200 14.51 11.67 5.86
C LEU A 200 13.59 10.54 6.34
N ILE A 201 14.07 9.67 7.24
CA ILE A 201 13.27 8.61 7.85
C ILE A 201 12.10 9.21 8.66
N GLU A 202 12.33 10.27 9.43
CA GLU A 202 11.26 10.96 10.17
C GLU A 202 10.25 11.62 9.22
N ALA A 203 10.72 12.27 8.15
CA ALA A 203 9.84 12.81 7.12
C ALA A 203 8.99 11.70 6.47
N ASN A 204 9.58 10.54 6.20
CA ASN A 204 8.90 9.41 5.59
C ASN A 204 7.92 8.70 6.53
N LYS A 205 8.14 8.71 7.86
CA LYS A 205 7.14 8.23 8.85
C LYS A 205 5.85 9.04 8.76
N GLU A 206 5.94 10.36 8.61
CA GLU A 206 4.75 11.20 8.42
C GLU A 206 4.02 10.86 7.12
N ALA A 207 4.76 10.75 6.01
CA ALA A 207 4.19 10.40 4.71
C ALA A 207 3.57 9.00 4.68
N SER A 208 4.20 8.02 5.32
CA SER A 208 3.73 6.64 5.42
C SER A 208 2.36 6.55 6.10
N TYR A 209 2.12 7.36 7.14
CA TYR A 209 0.81 7.43 7.78
C TYR A 209 -0.27 7.92 6.82
N PHE A 210 -0.02 9.01 6.07
CA PHE A 210 -0.99 9.49 5.07
C PHE A 210 -1.21 8.46 3.95
N ASN A 211 -0.16 7.76 3.53
CA ASN A 211 -0.27 6.70 2.52
C ASN A 211 -1.22 5.58 2.99
N ILE A 212 -1.00 5.01 4.18
CA ILE A 212 -1.86 3.95 4.75
C ILE A 212 -3.31 4.45 4.88
N ILE A 213 -3.52 5.63 5.45
CA ILE A 213 -4.88 6.17 5.65
C ILE A 213 -5.58 6.44 4.31
N THR A 214 -4.87 6.98 3.31
CA THR A 214 -5.43 7.22 1.97
C THR A 214 -5.92 5.91 1.35
N GLN A 215 -5.10 4.85 1.41
CA GLN A 215 -5.49 3.55 0.86
C GLN A 215 -6.70 2.95 1.57
N LEU A 216 -6.71 2.96 2.91
CA LEU A 216 -7.84 2.43 3.68
C LEU A 216 -9.14 3.21 3.41
N LEU A 217 -9.06 4.53 3.32
CA LEU A 217 -10.21 5.38 2.97
C LEU A 217 -10.65 5.15 1.53
N MET A 218 -9.73 5.01 0.58
CA MET A 218 -10.04 4.71 -0.81
C MET A 218 -10.78 3.36 -0.92
N GLY A 219 -10.28 2.30 -0.28
CA GLY A 219 -10.97 1.01 -0.26
C GLY A 219 -12.34 1.06 0.41
N PHE A 220 -12.47 1.84 1.47
CA PHE A 220 -13.75 2.10 2.12
C PHE A 220 -14.74 2.81 1.18
N TYR A 221 -14.33 3.91 0.53
CA TYR A 221 -15.17 4.65 -0.42
C TYR A 221 -15.54 3.80 -1.64
N ASN A 222 -14.59 3.03 -2.19
CA ASN A 222 -14.85 2.12 -3.30
C ASN A 222 -15.87 1.03 -2.92
N THR A 223 -15.74 0.47 -1.71
CA THR A 223 -16.71 -0.51 -1.20
C THR A 223 -18.11 0.10 -1.03
N MET A 224 -18.19 1.34 -0.51
CA MET A 224 -19.46 2.05 -0.35
C MET A 224 -20.09 2.39 -1.70
N LEU A 225 -19.31 2.91 -2.65
CA LEU A 225 -19.76 3.25 -3.99
C LEU A 225 -20.25 2.00 -4.74
N LYS A 226 -19.48 0.91 -4.72
CA LYS A 226 -19.88 -0.37 -5.31
C LYS A 226 -21.24 -0.84 -4.77
N ARG A 227 -21.45 -0.79 -3.45
CA ARG A 227 -22.74 -1.14 -2.84
C ARG A 227 -23.90 -0.23 -3.26
N GLN A 228 -23.64 1.04 -3.55
CA GLN A 228 -24.68 1.97 -4.03
C GLN A 228 -25.03 1.69 -5.49
N LEU A 229 -24.03 1.41 -6.32
CA LEU A 229 -24.20 1.04 -7.73
C LEU A 229 -24.89 -0.32 -7.89
N ASP A 230 -24.51 -1.32 -7.07
CA ASP A 230 -25.15 -2.64 -7.05
C ASP A 230 -26.66 -2.55 -6.80
N LYS A 231 -27.12 -1.60 -5.96
CA LYS A 231 -28.54 -1.38 -5.67
C LYS A 231 -29.35 -0.84 -6.86
N VAL A 232 -28.68 -0.16 -7.78
CA VAL A 232 -29.29 0.40 -9.00
C VAL A 232 -28.94 -0.44 -10.24
N GLY A 233 -28.29 -1.59 -10.06
CA GLY A 233 -27.96 -2.52 -11.15
C GLY A 233 -26.82 -2.07 -12.04
N VAL A 234 -25.96 -1.15 -11.59
CA VAL A 234 -24.79 -0.66 -12.35
C VAL A 234 -23.52 -1.34 -11.86
N ASN A 235 -22.71 -1.89 -12.76
CA ASN A 235 -21.39 -2.39 -12.39
C ASN A 235 -20.40 -1.22 -12.27
N ILE A 236 -19.59 -1.18 -11.21
CA ILE A 236 -18.56 -0.16 -11.01
C ILE A 236 -17.53 -0.11 -12.14
N GLU A 237 -17.29 -1.24 -12.81
CA GLU A 237 -16.37 -1.35 -13.95
C GLU A 237 -16.88 -0.63 -15.21
N GLU A 238 -18.20 -0.40 -15.30
CA GLU A 238 -18.83 0.33 -16.41
C GLU A 238 -18.82 1.85 -16.20
N VAL A 239 -18.42 2.32 -15.02
CA VAL A 239 -18.42 3.74 -14.67
C VAL A 239 -17.10 4.39 -15.12
N ASP A 240 -17.19 5.33 -16.05
CA ASP A 240 -16.03 6.14 -16.44
C ASP A 240 -15.80 7.34 -15.50
N PHE A 241 -14.68 7.31 -14.78
CA PHE A 241 -14.25 8.38 -13.89
C PHE A 241 -13.38 9.43 -14.63
N ALA A 242 -13.88 9.99 -15.73
CA ALA A 242 -13.13 10.93 -16.58
C ALA A 242 -12.47 12.09 -15.82
N LYS A 243 -13.23 12.76 -14.93
CA LYS A 243 -12.70 13.87 -14.11
C LYS A 243 -11.62 13.43 -13.11
N ALA A 244 -11.68 12.19 -12.62
CA ALA A 244 -10.65 11.66 -11.74
C ALA A 244 -9.38 11.37 -12.56
N LYS A 245 -9.53 10.74 -13.73
CA LYS A 245 -8.42 10.50 -14.68
C LYS A 245 -7.72 11.81 -15.06
N GLU A 246 -8.48 12.87 -15.34
CA GLU A 246 -7.93 14.20 -15.64
C GLU A 246 -7.06 14.75 -14.50
N LYS A 247 -7.54 14.69 -13.26
CA LYS A 247 -6.78 15.13 -12.08
C LYS A 247 -5.51 14.30 -11.82
N LEU A 248 -5.48 13.05 -12.25
CA LEU A 248 -4.34 12.15 -12.05
C LEU A 248 -3.24 12.33 -13.11
N ARG A 249 -3.54 12.97 -14.26
CA ARG A 249 -2.58 13.17 -15.36
C ARG A 249 -1.27 13.81 -14.90
N ASP A 250 -1.33 14.75 -13.97
CA ASP A 250 -0.15 15.45 -13.47
C ASP A 250 0.83 14.53 -12.75
N ILE A 251 0.37 13.41 -12.18
CA ILE A 251 1.19 12.49 -11.39
C ILE A 251 1.31 11.09 -12.04
N ASP A 252 0.64 10.86 -13.17
CA ASP A 252 0.69 9.58 -13.90
C ASP A 252 1.85 9.55 -14.90
N PRO A 253 2.94 8.81 -14.64
CA PRO A 253 4.07 8.72 -15.55
C PRO A 253 3.67 8.16 -16.94
N SER A 254 2.66 7.30 -17.02
CA SER A 254 2.22 6.68 -18.28
C SER A 254 1.64 7.73 -19.24
N TYR A 255 0.85 8.66 -18.69
CA TYR A 255 0.33 9.80 -19.46
C TYR A 255 1.48 10.65 -20.02
N HIS A 256 2.47 11.01 -19.19
CA HIS A 256 3.61 11.84 -19.64
C HIS A 256 4.51 11.10 -20.63
N LEU A 257 4.68 9.79 -20.49
CA LEU A 257 5.37 8.96 -21.50
C LEU A 257 4.65 8.99 -22.84
N SER A 258 3.32 8.86 -22.85
CA SER A 258 2.52 8.96 -24.09
C SER A 258 2.65 10.34 -24.74
N VAL A 259 2.64 11.42 -23.95
CA VAL A 259 2.85 12.79 -24.45
C VAL A 259 4.24 12.96 -25.07
N LEU A 260 5.28 12.39 -24.45
CA LEU A 260 6.63 12.39 -25.02
C LEU A 260 6.71 11.57 -26.29
N HIS A 261 6.00 10.44 -26.37
CA HIS A 261 5.93 9.64 -27.58
C HIS A 261 5.26 10.41 -28.73
N ASP A 262 4.15 11.11 -28.47
CA ASP A 262 3.51 11.97 -29.47
C ASP A 262 4.47 13.06 -29.97
N LYS A 263 5.20 13.73 -29.06
CA LYS A 263 6.25 14.71 -29.42
C LYS A 263 7.39 14.08 -30.23
N TYR A 264 7.77 12.84 -29.92
CA TYR A 264 8.77 12.10 -30.69
C TYR A 264 8.27 11.82 -32.11
N ASP A 265 7.01 11.43 -32.26
CA ASP A 265 6.39 11.11 -33.57
C ASP A 265 6.22 12.33 -34.48
N GLU A 266 6.05 13.51 -33.89
CA GLU A 266 6.03 14.80 -34.60
C GLU A 266 7.41 15.19 -35.16
N LEU A 267 8.50 14.57 -34.70
CA LEU A 267 9.85 14.86 -35.21
C LEU A 267 10.01 14.42 -36.68
N PRO A 268 10.83 15.14 -37.46
CA PRO A 268 11.18 14.74 -38.83
C PRO A 268 11.68 13.30 -38.87
N ARG A 269 11.24 12.53 -39.87
CA ARG A 269 11.56 11.10 -40.00
C ARG A 269 13.07 10.82 -39.97
N GLU A 270 13.87 11.69 -40.58
CA GLU A 270 15.34 11.58 -40.56
C GLU A 270 15.91 11.76 -39.15
N LEU A 271 15.37 12.70 -38.36
CA LEU A 271 15.77 12.91 -36.98
C LEU A 271 15.36 11.72 -36.09
N ARG A 272 14.15 11.17 -36.27
CA ARG A 272 13.71 9.95 -35.56
C ARG A 272 14.64 8.77 -35.82
N ARG A 273 15.00 8.53 -37.09
CA ARG A 273 15.94 7.46 -37.48
C ARG A 273 17.34 7.67 -36.92
N LYS A 274 17.81 8.93 -36.85
CA LYS A 274 19.06 9.27 -36.17
C LYS A 274 18.99 8.94 -34.68
N ILE A 275 17.92 9.37 -34.00
CA ILE A 275 17.74 9.15 -32.54
C ILE A 275 17.70 7.65 -32.22
N GLN A 276 17.02 6.83 -33.03
CA GLN A 276 16.95 5.38 -32.83
C GLN A 276 18.30 4.65 -32.93
N LYS A 277 19.26 5.24 -33.65
CA LYS A 277 20.56 4.60 -33.92
C LYS A 277 21.70 5.18 -33.10
N MET A 278 21.52 6.36 -32.49
CA MET A 278 22.57 7.03 -31.73
C MET A 278 22.63 6.51 -30.29
N SER A 279 23.80 6.64 -29.67
CA SER A 279 23.94 6.36 -28.23
C SER A 279 23.26 7.47 -27.41
N TYR A 280 22.98 7.18 -26.14
CA TYR A 280 22.44 8.18 -25.23
C TYR A 280 23.36 9.41 -25.09
N GLN A 281 24.68 9.21 -25.07
CA GLN A 281 25.65 10.31 -25.04
C GLN A 281 25.55 11.20 -26.29
N SER A 282 25.46 10.61 -27.48
CA SER A 282 25.27 11.37 -28.72
C SER A 282 23.92 12.09 -28.77
N PHE A 283 22.88 11.54 -28.14
CA PHE A 283 21.60 12.21 -27.97
C PHE A 283 21.72 13.46 -27.08
N LEU A 284 22.48 13.38 -25.98
CA LEU A 284 22.76 14.53 -25.11
C LEU A 284 23.53 15.64 -25.81
N GLU A 285 24.35 15.32 -26.79
CA GLU A 285 25.16 16.30 -27.54
C GLU A 285 24.45 16.84 -28.80
N SER A 286 23.37 16.18 -29.24
CA SER A 286 22.65 16.55 -30.46
C SER A 286 21.97 17.92 -30.35
N LEU A 287 22.39 18.87 -31.21
CA LEU A 287 21.73 20.17 -31.37
C LEU A 287 20.35 20.02 -32.02
N GLU A 288 20.21 19.07 -32.95
CA GLU A 288 18.97 18.80 -33.70
C GLU A 288 17.86 18.27 -32.78
N ALA A 289 18.22 17.51 -31.75
CA ALA A 289 17.28 16.92 -30.79
C ALA A 289 17.07 17.78 -29.53
N ARG A 290 17.61 19.01 -29.47
CA ARG A 290 17.64 19.83 -28.25
C ARG A 290 16.27 20.06 -27.61
N GLU A 291 15.25 20.36 -28.40
CA GLU A 291 13.91 20.63 -27.86
C GLU A 291 13.26 19.37 -27.29
N PHE A 292 13.35 18.24 -28.00
CA PHE A 292 12.88 16.96 -27.49
C PHE A 292 13.67 16.52 -26.25
N ARG A 293 14.98 16.75 -26.22
CA ARG A 293 15.84 16.45 -25.06
C ARG A 293 15.41 17.23 -23.82
N LYS A 294 15.08 18.53 -23.94
CA LYS A 294 14.57 19.31 -22.80
C LYS A 294 13.31 18.71 -22.20
N GLU A 295 12.37 18.27 -23.03
CA GLU A 295 11.13 17.63 -22.59
C GLU A 295 11.40 16.30 -21.87
N PHE A 296 12.33 15.52 -22.41
CA PHE A 296 12.80 14.29 -21.78
C PHE A 296 13.50 14.55 -20.42
N GLU A 297 14.34 15.58 -20.33
CA GLU A 297 14.99 16.00 -19.08
C GLU A 297 13.96 16.47 -18.03
N ILE A 298 12.92 17.22 -18.45
CA ILE A 298 11.81 17.61 -17.57
C ILE A 298 11.08 16.38 -17.04
N PHE A 299 10.80 15.39 -17.90
CA PHE A 299 10.20 14.13 -17.48
C PHE A 299 11.06 13.40 -16.44
N LEU A 300 12.37 13.27 -16.67
CA LEU A 300 13.29 12.63 -15.73
C LEU A 300 13.46 13.42 -14.42
N SER A 301 13.35 14.75 -14.46
CA SER A 301 13.37 15.55 -13.24
C SER A 301 12.17 15.21 -12.35
N LYS A 302 11.01 14.96 -12.96
CA LYS A 302 9.75 14.69 -12.27
C LYS A 302 9.58 13.23 -11.88
N PHE A 303 9.85 12.30 -12.78
CA PHE A 303 9.58 10.86 -12.66
C PHE A 303 10.84 9.99 -12.60
N GLY A 304 12.03 10.57 -12.74
CA GLY A 304 13.28 9.80 -12.76
C GLY A 304 13.61 9.08 -11.46
N HIS A 305 12.93 9.41 -10.35
CA HIS A 305 13.07 8.71 -9.07
C HIS A 305 12.33 7.35 -9.03
N LEU A 306 11.50 7.05 -10.04
CA LEU A 306 10.77 5.79 -10.13
C LEU A 306 11.71 4.63 -10.53
N SER A 307 11.33 3.43 -10.15
CA SER A 307 12.00 2.16 -10.47
C SER A 307 10.95 1.03 -10.51
N ASP A 308 11.39 -0.20 -10.80
CA ASP A 308 10.52 -1.39 -10.74
C ASP A 308 9.89 -1.63 -9.36
N SER A 309 10.46 -1.05 -8.30
CA SER A 309 9.91 -1.11 -6.94
C SER A 309 10.25 0.16 -6.18
N GLY A 310 9.25 1.05 -6.02
CA GLY A 310 9.42 2.33 -5.32
C GLY A 310 9.82 2.20 -3.84
N ASN A 311 9.63 1.02 -3.23
CA ASN A 311 10.08 0.75 -1.86
C ASN A 311 11.47 0.07 -1.82
N ASP A 312 12.04 -0.36 -2.94
CA ASP A 312 13.39 -0.94 -2.96
C ASP A 312 14.37 0.06 -3.58
N PHE A 313 14.93 0.93 -2.73
CA PHE A 313 15.94 1.93 -3.14
C PHE A 313 17.32 1.31 -3.46
N SER A 314 17.42 -0.02 -3.56
CA SER A 314 18.59 -0.69 -4.14
C SER A 314 18.39 -1.04 -5.63
N LYS A 315 17.20 -0.75 -6.17
CA LYS A 315 16.89 -0.86 -7.59
C LYS A 315 17.32 0.41 -8.31
N THR A 316 17.83 0.21 -9.50
CA THR A 316 18.20 1.29 -10.41
C THR A 316 16.96 2.08 -10.80
N THR A 317 17.05 3.39 -10.66
CA THR A 317 15.99 4.33 -10.99
C THR A 317 16.00 4.66 -12.48
N TRP A 318 14.89 5.22 -12.96
CA TRP A 318 14.76 5.73 -14.33
C TRP A 318 15.78 6.83 -14.65
N ARG A 319 16.21 7.61 -13.65
CA ARG A 319 17.28 8.60 -13.80
C ARG A 319 18.66 7.98 -13.97
N GLU A 320 18.89 6.81 -13.38
CA GLU A 320 20.15 6.06 -13.50
C GLU A 320 20.21 5.22 -14.78
N THR A 321 19.07 4.93 -15.42
CA THR A 321 18.96 4.21 -16.71
C THR A 321 18.11 4.98 -17.73
N PRO A 322 18.43 6.25 -18.02
CA PRO A 322 17.61 7.10 -18.88
C PRO A 322 17.49 6.56 -20.30
N GLU A 323 18.49 5.80 -20.78
CA GLU A 323 18.47 5.16 -22.09
C GLU A 323 17.32 4.16 -22.26
N LEU A 324 16.94 3.44 -21.19
CA LEU A 324 15.82 2.52 -21.21
C LEU A 324 14.50 3.29 -21.39
N ILE A 325 14.36 4.42 -20.69
CA ILE A 325 13.16 5.26 -20.76
C ILE A 325 13.05 5.93 -22.11
N LEU A 326 14.16 6.43 -22.66
CA LEU A 326 14.21 6.95 -24.01
C LEU A 326 13.75 5.90 -25.01
N LYS A 327 14.21 4.65 -24.86
CA LYS A 327 13.76 3.52 -25.68
C LYS A 327 12.27 3.23 -25.51
N MET A 328 11.74 3.21 -24.29
CA MET A 328 10.31 3.03 -24.04
C MET A 328 9.47 4.10 -24.73
N ILE A 329 9.93 5.35 -24.76
CA ILE A 329 9.25 6.43 -25.48
C ILE A 329 9.25 6.18 -26.99
N MET A 330 10.37 5.72 -27.55
CA MET A 330 10.47 5.41 -28.98
C MET A 330 9.62 4.21 -29.39
N ASP A 331 9.53 3.19 -28.53
CA ASP A 331 8.87 1.91 -28.79
C ASP A 331 7.40 1.88 -28.31
N CYS A 332 6.89 2.98 -27.74
CA CYS A 332 5.55 3.02 -27.16
C CYS A 332 4.49 2.78 -28.26
N SER A 333 3.91 1.59 -28.27
CA SER A 333 2.71 1.32 -29.06
C SER A 333 1.50 1.86 -28.30
N LYS A 334 0.76 2.81 -28.90
CA LYS A 334 -0.51 3.29 -28.33
C LYS A 334 -1.39 2.07 -28.03
N PRO A 335 -1.95 1.93 -26.81
CA PRO A 335 -2.98 0.93 -26.58
C PRO A 335 -4.10 1.19 -27.58
N GLU A 336 -4.48 0.17 -28.34
CA GLU A 336 -5.65 0.23 -29.21
C GLU A 336 -6.83 0.70 -28.36
N ARG A 337 -7.49 1.78 -28.81
CA ARG A 337 -8.57 2.45 -28.10
C ARG A 337 -9.81 1.58 -27.97
#